data_AF-A0A958CAR6-F1
#
_entry.id   AF-A0A958CAR6-F1
#
_cell.length_a   1.000
_cell.length_b   1.000
_cell.length_c   1.000
_cell.angle_alpha   90.00
_cell.angle_beta   90.00
_cell.angle_gamma   90.00
#
_symmetry.space_group_name_H-M   'P 1'
#
loop_
_entity.id
_entity.type
_entity.pdbx_description
1 polymer ?
#
loop_
_entity_poly.entity_id
_entity_poly.type
_entity_poly.pdbx_seq_one_letter_code
_entity_poly.pdbx_strand_id
1 'polypeptide(L)' 'ANHANPDACDGDVDIADVQRVAACWMQPIGGQCPGEIDLDQSGEINVADLQLAAESWGWRAAER' A
#
# COMPACT_ATOMS: atom_id res chain seq x y z
N ALA A 1 -13.58 1.06 7.43
CA ALA A 1 -12.25 0.41 7.56
C ALA A 1 -11.19 1.49 7.46
N ASN A 2 -10.06 1.37 8.14
CA ASN A 2 -8.95 2.31 8.01
C ASN A 2 -8.16 1.91 6.75
N HIS A 3 -8.22 2.72 5.69
CA HIS A 3 -7.70 2.38 4.36
C HIS A 3 -6.18 2.62 4.22
N ALA A 4 -5.47 2.57 5.35
CA ALA A 4 -4.19 3.25 5.54
C ALA A 4 -2.98 2.36 5.78
N ASN A 5 -3.16 1.05 5.68
CA ASN A 5 -2.09 0.08 5.82
C ASN A 5 -2.28 -0.96 4.70
N PRO A 6 -1.26 -1.21 3.86
CA PRO A 6 -1.25 -2.35 2.94
C PRO A 6 -1.54 -3.68 3.65
N ASP A 7 -1.22 -3.80 4.93
CA ASP A 7 -1.57 -4.96 5.77
C ASP A 7 -3.07 -5.03 6.17
N ALA A 8 -3.93 -4.10 5.76
CA ALA A 8 -5.25 -3.92 6.40
C ALA A 8 -6.45 -3.73 5.47
N CYS A 9 -6.40 -4.17 4.21
CA CYS A 9 -7.60 -4.16 3.38
C CYS A 9 -8.48 -5.40 3.58
N ASP A 10 -7.89 -6.56 3.84
CA ASP A 10 -8.62 -7.81 4.08
C ASP A 10 -7.93 -8.77 5.07
N GLY A 11 -6.77 -8.38 5.63
CA GLY A 11 -6.12 -9.11 6.71
C GLY A 11 -4.94 -9.97 6.28
N ASP A 12 -4.53 -9.90 5.02
CA ASP A 12 -3.22 -10.31 4.55
C ASP A 12 -2.60 -9.30 3.57
N VAL A 13 -1.34 -9.51 3.21
CA VAL A 13 -0.68 -8.77 2.13
C VAL A 13 -0.49 -9.70 0.95
N ASP A 14 -1.14 -9.38 -0.15
CA ASP A 14 -1.06 -10.16 -1.38
C ASP A 14 -0.97 -9.28 -2.64
N ILE A 15 -1.30 -9.85 -3.79
CA ILE A 15 -1.22 -9.16 -5.07
C ILE A 15 -2.17 -7.95 -5.14
N ALA A 16 -3.29 -7.97 -4.43
CA ALA A 16 -4.26 -6.89 -4.42
C ALA A 16 -3.65 -5.61 -3.82
N ASP A 17 -2.84 -5.73 -2.76
CA ASP A 17 -2.18 -4.59 -2.13
C ASP A 17 -1.12 -3.98 -3.05
N VAL A 18 -0.31 -4.84 -3.69
CA VAL A 18 0.68 -4.39 -4.68
C VAL A 18 -0.02 -3.71 -5.87
N GLN A 19 -1.13 -4.27 -6.36
CA GLN A 19 -1.92 -3.67 -7.45
C GLN A 19 -2.52 -2.32 -7.05
N ARG A 20 -2.92 -2.17 -5.79
CA ARG A 20 -3.46 -0.91 -5.26
C ARG A 20 -2.40 0.19 -5.23
N VAL A 21 -1.18 -0.11 -4.78
CA VAL A 21 -0.05 0.84 -4.86
C VAL A 21 0.28 1.14 -6.32
N ALA A 22 0.36 0.10 -7.16
CA ALA A 22 0.67 0.25 -8.59
C ALA A 22 -0.37 1.07 -9.37
N ALA A 23 -1.63 1.09 -8.92
CA ALA A 23 -2.69 1.91 -9.51
C ALA A 23 -2.39 3.41 -9.44
N CYS A 24 -1.47 3.82 -8.56
CA CYS A 24 -1.05 5.20 -8.34
C CYS A 24 0.38 5.49 -8.81
N TRP A 25 0.97 4.63 -9.64
CA TRP A 25 2.33 4.78 -10.11
C TRP A 25 2.66 6.16 -10.69
N MET A 26 3.70 6.81 -10.13
CA MET A 26 4.18 8.16 -10.47
C MET A 26 3.10 9.24 -10.36
N GLN A 27 2.09 9.04 -9.52
CA GLN A 27 1.14 10.09 -9.17
C GLN A 27 1.59 10.78 -7.88
N PRO A 28 1.41 12.11 -7.77
CA PRO A 28 1.55 12.78 -6.49
C PRO A 28 0.47 12.31 -5.53
N ILE A 29 0.75 12.39 -4.23
CA ILE A 29 -0.26 12.12 -3.21
C ILE A 29 -1.42 13.10 -3.32
N GLY A 30 -2.63 12.58 -3.14
CA GLY A 30 -3.87 13.34 -3.18
C GLY A 30 -4.69 13.09 -4.44
N GLY A 31 -5.87 13.73 -4.50
CA GLY A 31 -6.81 13.52 -5.59
C GLY A 31 -7.36 12.08 -5.60
N GLN A 32 -6.88 11.28 -6.56
CA GLN A 32 -7.28 9.87 -6.73
C GLN A 32 -6.35 8.90 -5.99
N CYS A 33 -5.18 9.36 -5.55
CA CYS A 33 -4.20 8.54 -4.85
C CYS A 33 -4.22 8.86 -3.35
N PRO A 34 -4.69 7.91 -2.51
CA PRO A 34 -4.68 8.09 -1.06
C PRO A 34 -3.26 8.36 -0.56
N GLY A 35 -3.11 9.23 0.44
CA GLY A 35 -1.78 9.46 1.05
C GLY A 35 -1.31 8.26 1.84
N GLU A 36 -2.21 7.33 2.13
CA GLU A 36 -1.91 6.18 2.96
C GLU A 36 -1.30 4.99 2.19
N ILE A 37 -1.13 5.14 0.87
CA ILE A 37 -0.32 4.21 0.04
C ILE A 37 1.07 4.78 -0.29
N ASP A 38 1.41 5.97 0.24
CA ASP A 38 2.78 6.50 0.33
C ASP A 38 3.44 5.91 1.59
N LEU A 39 4.04 4.74 1.42
CA LEU A 39 4.55 3.92 2.51
C LEU A 39 5.89 4.43 3.03
N ASP A 40 6.69 5.06 2.17
CA ASP A 40 7.97 5.67 2.56
C ASP A 40 7.82 7.14 3.01
N GLN A 41 6.60 7.70 2.92
CA GLN A 41 6.27 9.07 3.31
C GLN A 41 7.01 10.13 2.48
N SER A 42 7.32 9.83 1.22
CA SER A 42 8.10 10.71 0.34
C SER A 42 7.29 11.85 -0.28
N GLY A 43 5.96 11.76 -0.31
CA GLY A 43 5.12 12.68 -1.08
C GLY A 43 4.74 12.19 -2.49
N GLU A 44 5.32 11.09 -2.97
CA GLU A 44 5.16 10.58 -4.33
C GLU A 44 5.02 9.05 -4.34
N ILE A 45 4.00 8.52 -5.05
CA ILE A 45 3.82 7.07 -5.16
C ILE A 45 4.76 6.50 -6.23
N ASN A 46 5.78 5.76 -5.82
CA ASN A 46 6.85 5.28 -6.69
C ASN A 46 7.34 3.86 -6.33
N VAL A 47 8.54 3.50 -6.80
CA VAL A 47 9.11 2.16 -6.63
C VAL A 47 9.34 1.81 -5.17
N ALA A 48 9.64 2.80 -4.33
CA ALA A 48 9.85 2.62 -2.91
C ALA A 48 8.59 2.06 -2.24
N ASP A 49 7.42 2.61 -2.56
CA ASP A 49 6.13 2.13 -2.03
C ASP A 49 5.82 0.71 -2.50
N LEU A 50 6.05 0.41 -3.79
CA LEU A 50 5.86 -0.94 -4.31
C LEU A 50 6.78 -1.94 -3.62
N GLN A 51 8.03 -1.56 -3.36
CA GLN A 51 8.99 -2.42 -2.69
C GLN A 51 8.59 -2.66 -1.24
N LEU A 52 8.20 -1.62 -0.50
CA LEU A 52 7.74 -1.74 0.87
C LEU A 52 6.48 -2.63 0.98
N ALA A 53 5.53 -2.49 0.05
CA ALA A 53 4.38 -3.40 -0.01
C ALA A 53 4.81 -4.85 -0.28
N ALA A 54 5.75 -5.07 -1.20
CA ALA A 54 6.26 -6.39 -1.54
C ALA A 54 7.10 -7.03 -0.41
N GLU A 55 7.77 -6.24 0.42
CA GLU A 55 8.54 -6.71 1.58
C GLU A 55 7.64 -7.36 2.64
N SER A 56 6.39 -6.91 2.74
CA SER A 56 5.37 -7.49 3.61
C SER A 56 4.61 -8.67 2.98
N TRP A 57 4.98 -9.14 1.78
CA TRP A 57 4.24 -10.19 1.07
C TRP A 57 4.00 -11.44 1.94
N GLY A 58 2.73 -11.86 2.02
CA GLY A 58 2.33 -13.02 2.81
C GLY A 58 2.23 -12.75 4.31
N TRP A 59 2.42 -11.51 4.76
CA TRP A 59 2.02 -11.09 6.11
C TRP A 59 0.52 -11.33 6.30
N ARG A 60 0.11 -11.68 7.52
CA ARG A 60 -1.29 -11.89 7.90
C ARG A 60 -1.58 -11.33 9.28
N ALA A 61 -2.75 -10.72 9.45
CA ALA A 61 -3.24 -10.34 10.75
C ALA A 61 -3.50 -11.59 11.58
N ALA A 62 -3.06 -11.59 12.85
CA ALA A 62 -3.41 -12.67 13.77
C ALA A 62 -4.93 -12.72 13.94
N GLU A 63 -5.52 -13.90 13.74
CA GLU A 63 -6.94 -14.17 14.05
C GLU A 63 -7.20 -13.79 15.52
N ARG A 64 -8.15 -12.88 15.75
CA ARG A 64 -8.61 -12.49 17.09
C ARG A 64 -9.78 -13.33 17.53
#